data_AF-A0A914DUL0-F1
#
_entry.id   AF-A0A914DUL0-F1
#
_cell.length_a   1.000
_cell.length_b   1.000
_cell.length_c   1.000
_cell.angle_alpha   90.00
_cell.angle_beta   90.00
_cell.angle_gamma   90.00
#
_symmetry.space_group_name_H-M   'P 1'
#
loop_
_entity.id
_entity.type
_entity.pdbx_description
1 polymer ?
#
loop_
_entity_poly.entity_id
_entity_poly.type
_entity_poly.pdbx_seq_one_letter_code
_entity_poly.pdbx_strand_id
1 'polypeptide(L)'
;MIRMLNTCSAERRKSLQGIDSYLAEGSEGFDEMFEMIEELEELSLIENERGKELTMKLNEAKQYLRTDFRAHVKSSSRVKDHCFNFALSDFKNKNLMQDCSSKPENAHEHDMQCLRCEQVRDAMGDFRRTIIELLQDNKDNTIEIQLKEMQELLYVAENKIIDMKRHIIRAEFSNNQRVEILSNLAKGIGEGIVFPSSTFQGKENSAWLHVFNEDGATADSYAYDNTVNFWVWSSYMEGPINKEPLPPENPEEYQDPETDTTDADDNSIYEDDNESYNFDEHMERVTNDNDLFE
;
A
#
# COMPACT_ATOMS: atom_id res chain seq x y z
N MET A 1 31.79 9.68 14.73
CA MET A 1 30.88 8.73 14.05
C MET A 1 29.78 9.53 13.37
N ILE A 2 29.94 9.91 12.11
CA ILE A 2 28.85 10.27 11.17
C ILE A 2 29.40 10.00 9.76
N ARG A 3 29.10 8.82 9.18
CA ARG A 3 29.42 8.47 7.78
C ARG A 3 28.17 8.09 6.97
N MET A 4 27.00 8.09 7.59
CA MET A 4 25.74 7.66 6.94
C MET A 4 24.95 8.79 6.27
N LEU A 5 25.36 10.06 6.40
CA LEU A 5 24.59 11.19 5.84
C LEU A 5 25.17 11.81 4.56
N ASN A 6 26.34 11.37 4.08
CA ASN A 6 27.00 11.99 2.92
C ASN A 6 26.82 11.24 1.59
N THR A 7 25.98 10.20 1.54
CA THR A 7 25.71 9.44 0.29
C THR A 7 24.23 9.18 0.08
N CYS A 8 23.40 10.21 0.29
CA CYS A 8 22.08 10.24 -0.30
C CYS A 8 21.94 11.57 -1.04
N SER A 9 22.42 11.63 -2.29
CA SER A 9 21.87 12.61 -3.23
C SER A 9 20.38 12.33 -3.24
N ALA A 10 19.57 13.28 -2.75
CA ALA A 10 18.13 13.18 -2.78
C ALA A 10 17.69 13.24 -4.25
N GLU A 11 17.78 12.10 -4.93
CA GLU A 11 17.17 11.90 -6.22
C GLU A 11 15.67 12.11 -5.99
N ARG A 12 15.09 13.10 -6.69
CA ARG A 12 13.64 13.23 -6.76
C ARG A 12 13.15 11.96 -7.46
N ARG A 13 12.83 10.92 -6.69
CA ARG A 13 11.99 9.84 -7.18
C ARG A 13 10.74 10.52 -7.72
N LYS A 14 10.62 10.56 -9.05
CA LYS A 14 9.33 10.72 -9.69
C LYS A 14 8.58 9.42 -9.37
N SER A 15 7.96 9.36 -8.19
CA SER A 15 6.93 8.38 -7.88
C SER A 15 5.76 8.73 -8.80
N LEU A 16 5.87 8.37 -10.08
CA LEU A 16 4.78 8.52 -11.05
C LEU A 16 3.67 7.51 -10.75
N GLN A 17 3.98 6.45 -10.00
CA GLN A 17 2.98 5.65 -9.33
C GLN A 17 2.60 6.37 -8.04
N GLY A 18 1.41 6.98 -8.05
CA GLY A 18 0.76 7.37 -6.80
C GLY A 18 0.62 6.15 -5.88
N ILE A 19 0.44 6.40 -4.59
CA ILE A 19 0.23 5.35 -3.57
C ILE A 19 -0.90 4.38 -3.97
N ASP A 20 -1.83 4.84 -4.81
CA ASP A 20 -3.02 4.11 -5.27
C ASP A 20 -2.99 3.64 -6.75
N SER A 21 -1.82 3.46 -7.36
CA SER A 21 -1.69 3.04 -8.79
C SER A 21 -2.57 1.83 -9.13
N TYR A 22 -2.54 0.79 -8.29
CA TYR A 22 -3.32 -0.44 -8.51
C TYR A 22 -4.83 -0.27 -8.39
N LEU A 23 -5.32 0.66 -7.57
CA LEU A 23 -6.76 0.95 -7.47
C LEU A 23 -7.27 1.69 -8.71
N ALA A 24 -6.43 2.59 -9.25
CA ALA A 24 -6.70 3.30 -10.49
C ALA A 24 -6.65 2.32 -11.69
N GLU A 25 -5.59 1.53 -11.81
CA GLU A 25 -5.42 0.52 -12.87
C GLU A 25 -6.56 -0.52 -12.84
N GLY A 26 -6.95 -1.01 -11.66
CA GLY A 26 -8.10 -1.91 -11.56
C GLY A 26 -9.41 -1.26 -11.98
N SER A 27 -9.60 0.03 -11.68
CA SER A 27 -10.78 0.77 -12.14
C SER A 27 -10.78 0.95 -13.66
N GLU A 28 -9.62 1.27 -14.23
CA GLU A 28 -9.39 1.35 -15.67
C GLU A 28 -9.65 0.00 -16.36
N GLY A 29 -9.22 -1.12 -15.77
CA GLY A 29 -9.54 -2.45 -16.31
C GLY A 29 -11.04 -2.72 -16.43
N PHE A 30 -11.85 -2.24 -15.48
CA PHE A 30 -13.31 -2.29 -15.65
C PHE A 30 -13.82 -1.35 -16.76
N ASP A 31 -13.22 -0.16 -16.88
CA ASP A 31 -13.61 0.81 -17.92
C ASP A 31 -13.31 0.27 -19.33
N GLU A 32 -12.14 -0.36 -19.51
CA GLU A 32 -11.78 -1.10 -20.72
C GLU A 32 -12.79 -2.20 -21.04
N MET A 33 -13.26 -2.96 -20.03
CA MET A 33 -14.30 -3.97 -20.25
C MET A 33 -15.65 -3.37 -20.65
N PHE A 34 -16.02 -2.20 -20.14
CA PHE A 34 -17.24 -1.52 -20.57
C PHE A 34 -17.12 -1.05 -22.01
N GLU A 35 -15.99 -0.47 -22.41
CA GLU A 35 -15.72 -0.06 -23.79
C GLU A 35 -15.77 -1.25 -24.75
N MET A 36 -15.20 -2.41 -24.37
CA MET A 36 -15.29 -3.63 -25.17
C MET A 36 -16.75 -4.12 -25.34
N ILE A 37 -17.58 -4.02 -24.30
CA ILE A 37 -19.01 -4.37 -24.40
C ILE A 37 -19.73 -3.41 -25.36
N GLU A 38 -19.47 -2.12 -25.27
CA GLU A 38 -20.04 -1.12 -26.18
C GLU A 38 -19.65 -1.40 -27.64
N GLU A 39 -18.38 -1.74 -27.89
CA GLU A 39 -17.91 -2.13 -29.23
C GLU A 39 -18.66 -3.36 -29.78
N LEU A 40 -18.87 -4.39 -28.94
CA LEU A 40 -19.64 -5.57 -29.35
C LEU A 40 -21.10 -5.24 -29.67
N GLU A 41 -21.72 -4.29 -28.95
CA GLU A 41 -23.08 -3.82 -29.24
C GLU A 41 -23.13 -3.02 -30.55
N GLU A 42 -22.15 -2.14 -30.79
CA GLU A 42 -22.04 -1.34 -32.02
C GLU A 42 -21.85 -2.22 -33.26
N LEU A 43 -21.04 -3.28 -33.14
CA LEU A 43 -20.84 -4.29 -34.18
C LEU A 43 -22.02 -5.25 -34.32
N SER A 44 -23.07 -5.12 -33.49
CA SER A 44 -24.23 -6.04 -33.45
C SER A 44 -23.83 -7.51 -33.25
N LEU A 45 -22.71 -7.75 -32.55
CA LEU A 45 -22.23 -9.09 -32.22
C LEU A 45 -22.95 -9.66 -30.99
N ILE A 46 -23.41 -8.78 -30.10
CA ILE A 46 -24.27 -9.14 -28.97
C ILE A 46 -25.57 -8.36 -29.02
N GLU A 47 -26.62 -8.96 -28.45
CA GLU A 47 -27.89 -8.27 -28.25
C GLU A 47 -27.76 -7.21 -27.14
N ASN A 48 -28.50 -6.10 -27.27
CA ASN A 48 -28.45 -5.02 -26.29
C ASN A 48 -28.87 -5.45 -24.87
N GLU A 49 -29.74 -6.47 -24.74
CA GLU A 49 -30.09 -7.03 -23.44
C GLU A 49 -28.90 -7.74 -22.79
N ARG A 50 -28.10 -8.45 -23.59
CA ARG A 50 -26.88 -9.12 -23.14
C ARG A 50 -25.79 -8.12 -22.75
N GLY A 51 -25.59 -7.07 -23.55
CA GLY A 51 -24.66 -5.99 -23.22
C GLY A 51 -24.99 -5.33 -21.87
N LYS A 52 -26.27 -5.00 -21.64
CA LYS A 52 -26.76 -4.48 -20.35
C LYS A 52 -26.53 -5.44 -19.19
N GLU A 53 -26.77 -6.73 -19.37
CA GLU A 53 -26.54 -7.75 -18.33
C GLU A 53 -25.07 -7.79 -17.91
N LEU A 54 -24.15 -7.85 -18.88
CA LEU A 54 -22.71 -7.86 -18.62
C LEU A 54 -22.25 -6.59 -17.92
N THR A 55 -22.68 -5.43 -18.42
CA THR A 55 -22.36 -4.12 -17.81
C THR A 55 -22.88 -4.02 -16.38
N MET A 56 -24.06 -4.55 -16.08
CA MET A 56 -24.59 -4.59 -14.71
C MET A 56 -23.72 -5.45 -13.79
N LYS A 57 -23.39 -6.68 -14.20
CA LYS A 57 -22.53 -7.60 -13.42
C LYS A 57 -21.16 -7.00 -13.14
N LEU A 58 -20.53 -6.39 -14.15
CA LEU A 58 -19.24 -5.72 -14.01
C LEU A 58 -19.31 -4.48 -13.10
N ASN A 59 -20.40 -3.71 -13.15
CA ASN A 59 -20.59 -2.58 -12.23
C ASN A 59 -20.74 -3.04 -10.77
N GLU A 60 -21.50 -4.10 -10.51
CA GLU A 60 -21.62 -4.68 -9.16
C GLU A 60 -20.28 -5.20 -8.65
N ALA A 61 -19.50 -5.86 -9.52
CA ALA A 61 -18.14 -6.31 -9.22
C ALA A 61 -17.19 -5.14 -8.92
N LYS A 62 -17.20 -4.08 -9.75
CA LYS A 62 -16.41 -2.86 -9.56
C LYS A 62 -16.75 -2.19 -8.24
N GLN A 63 -18.03 -2.04 -7.93
CA GLN A 63 -18.49 -1.46 -6.68
C GLN A 63 -18.02 -2.28 -5.47
N TYR A 64 -18.20 -3.60 -5.50
CA TYR A 64 -17.78 -4.48 -4.41
C TYR A 64 -16.29 -4.33 -4.08
N LEU A 65 -15.42 -4.39 -5.10
CA LEU A 65 -13.97 -4.27 -4.90
C LEU A 65 -13.58 -2.88 -4.37
N ARG A 66 -14.27 -1.81 -4.81
CA ARG A 66 -13.96 -0.44 -4.37
C ARG A 66 -14.39 -0.13 -2.95
N THR A 67 -15.51 -0.68 -2.48
CA THR A 67 -16.11 -0.23 -1.22
C THR A 67 -16.06 -1.28 -0.10
N ASP A 68 -16.42 -2.53 -0.42
CA ASP A 68 -16.80 -3.48 0.62
C ASP A 68 -15.78 -4.59 0.83
N PHE A 69 -15.06 -4.97 -0.24
CA PHE A 69 -14.10 -6.07 -0.19
C PHE A 69 -13.06 -5.89 0.91
N ARG A 70 -12.55 -4.66 1.11
CA ARG A 70 -11.61 -4.34 2.18
C ARG A 70 -12.13 -4.72 3.57
N ALA A 71 -13.40 -4.48 3.86
CA ALA A 71 -14.00 -4.79 5.17
C ALA A 71 -14.10 -6.31 5.44
N HIS A 72 -14.05 -7.12 4.38
CA HIS A 72 -14.04 -8.57 4.49
C HIS A 72 -12.66 -9.14 4.79
N VAL A 73 -11.59 -8.42 4.44
CA VAL A 73 -10.19 -8.88 4.57
C VAL A 73 -9.74 -8.83 6.04
N LYS A 74 -9.28 -9.97 6.58
CA LYS A 74 -8.94 -10.19 8.00
C LYS A 74 -7.81 -11.20 8.19
N SER A 75 -7.23 -11.25 9.38
CA SER A 75 -6.17 -12.21 9.74
C SER A 75 -6.67 -13.65 9.84
N SER A 76 -7.95 -13.81 10.17
CA SER A 76 -8.62 -15.10 10.24
C SER A 76 -9.98 -14.99 9.57
N SER A 77 -10.20 -15.81 8.55
CA SER A 77 -11.45 -15.87 7.81
C SER A 77 -11.63 -17.23 7.17
N ARG A 78 -12.85 -17.77 7.22
CA ARG A 78 -13.18 -19.04 6.57
C ARG A 78 -13.22 -18.99 5.04
N VAL A 79 -13.06 -17.79 4.47
CA VAL A 79 -12.99 -17.57 3.03
C VAL A 79 -11.54 -17.26 2.65
N LYS A 80 -10.98 -18.04 1.72
CA LYS A 80 -9.60 -17.90 1.23
C LYS A 80 -9.23 -16.48 0.84
N ASP A 81 -10.08 -15.86 0.00
CA ASP A 81 -9.89 -14.49 -0.50
C ASP A 81 -9.94 -13.40 0.58
N HIS A 82 -10.47 -13.72 1.76
CA HIS A 82 -10.63 -12.78 2.87
C HIS A 82 -9.54 -12.96 3.93
N CYS A 83 -8.94 -14.15 4.03
CA CYS A 83 -7.86 -14.39 4.97
C CYS A 83 -6.56 -13.87 4.36
N PHE A 84 -6.08 -12.71 4.81
CA PHE A 84 -4.85 -12.15 4.24
C PHE A 84 -3.62 -13.02 4.54
N ASN A 85 -3.63 -13.81 5.62
CA ASN A 85 -2.54 -14.72 5.93
C ASN A 85 -2.46 -15.82 4.87
N PHE A 86 -3.62 -16.38 4.49
CA PHE A 86 -3.70 -17.38 3.43
C PHE A 86 -3.47 -16.75 2.05
N ALA A 87 -4.17 -15.66 1.72
CA ALA A 87 -4.15 -15.05 0.40
C ALA A 87 -2.78 -14.45 0.02
N LEU A 88 -1.93 -14.10 1.00
CA LEU A 88 -0.56 -13.64 0.77
C LEU A 88 0.49 -14.76 0.93
N SER A 89 0.08 -15.99 1.24
CA SER A 89 0.99 -17.12 1.37
C SER A 89 1.49 -17.61 0.03
N ASP A 90 2.75 -18.05 -0.01
CA ASP A 90 3.31 -18.76 -1.16
C ASP A 90 3.44 -20.26 -0.83
N PHE A 91 2.58 -21.09 -1.45
CA PHE A 91 2.59 -22.54 -1.25
C PHE A 91 3.81 -23.24 -1.87
N LYS A 92 4.52 -22.58 -2.79
CA LYS A 92 5.75 -23.12 -3.40
C LYS A 92 6.96 -22.84 -2.51
N ASN A 93 6.94 -21.75 -1.75
CA ASN A 93 8.02 -21.37 -0.85
C ASN A 93 7.61 -21.52 0.62
N LYS A 94 8.05 -22.62 1.25
CA LYS A 94 7.78 -22.92 2.67
C LYS A 94 8.18 -21.78 3.63
N ASN A 95 9.15 -20.93 3.26
CA ASN A 95 9.57 -19.80 4.10
C ASN A 95 8.60 -18.61 4.04
N LEU A 96 7.78 -18.53 3.00
CA LEU A 96 6.78 -17.50 2.76
C LEU A 96 5.34 -18.02 2.93
N MET A 97 5.18 -19.30 3.28
CA MET A 97 3.90 -19.91 3.58
C MET A 97 3.50 -19.56 5.02
N GLN A 98 2.35 -18.91 5.18
CA GLN A 98 1.75 -18.72 6.50
C GLN A 98 0.77 -19.86 6.78
N ASP A 99 0.95 -20.50 7.92
CA ASP A 99 0.05 -21.57 8.35
C ASP A 99 -1.07 -21.03 9.23
N CYS A 100 -2.30 -21.08 8.69
CA CYS A 100 -3.53 -20.70 9.37
C CYS A 100 -4.05 -21.79 10.34
N SER A 101 -3.45 -22.98 10.37
CA SER A 101 -3.82 -24.11 11.23
C SER A 101 -2.90 -24.22 12.46
N SER A 102 -1.71 -23.65 12.37
CA SER A 102 -0.59 -23.97 13.26
C SER A 102 -0.44 -23.01 14.45
N LYS A 103 -1.12 -21.85 14.44
CA LYS A 103 -1.12 -20.90 15.56
C LYS A 103 -2.49 -20.88 16.24
N PRO A 104 -2.60 -21.23 17.54
CA PRO A 104 -3.89 -21.36 18.22
C PRO A 104 -4.71 -20.06 18.23
N GLU A 105 -4.06 -18.90 18.24
CA GLU A 105 -4.71 -17.58 18.20
C GLU A 105 -5.37 -17.23 16.85
N ASN A 106 -4.98 -17.92 15.76
CA ASN A 106 -5.51 -17.68 14.42
C ASN A 106 -5.87 -19.01 13.72
N ALA A 107 -6.13 -20.09 14.47
CA ALA A 107 -6.46 -21.40 13.93
C ALA A 107 -7.84 -21.38 13.24
N HIS A 108 -7.89 -21.62 11.93
CA HIS A 108 -9.15 -21.69 11.18
C HIS A 108 -9.03 -22.48 9.87
N GLU A 109 -10.18 -22.92 9.36
CA GLU A 109 -10.32 -23.61 8.06
C GLU A 109 -10.79 -22.64 6.97
N HIS A 110 -10.55 -22.96 5.70
CA HIS A 110 -10.96 -22.16 4.53
C HIS A 110 -12.04 -22.85 3.70
N ASP A 111 -13.15 -23.20 4.34
CA ASP A 111 -14.21 -24.04 3.77
C ASP A 111 -15.46 -23.25 3.33
N MET A 112 -15.42 -21.92 3.40
CA MET A 112 -16.49 -21.05 2.93
C MET A 112 -16.14 -20.33 1.64
N GLN A 113 -17.15 -20.12 0.80
CA GLN A 113 -17.10 -19.23 -0.35
C GLN A 113 -17.84 -17.94 -0.04
N CYS A 114 -17.32 -16.81 -0.54
CA CYS A 114 -18.02 -15.53 -0.45
C CYS A 114 -18.78 -15.28 -1.75
N LEU A 115 -20.11 -15.19 -1.67
CA LEU A 115 -20.97 -14.93 -2.83
C LEU A 115 -20.54 -13.70 -3.64
N ARG A 116 -20.08 -12.63 -2.96
CA ARG A 116 -19.65 -11.40 -3.65
C ARG A 116 -18.29 -11.55 -4.33
N CYS A 117 -17.38 -12.37 -3.78
CA CYS A 117 -16.14 -12.73 -4.47
C CYS A 117 -16.41 -13.62 -5.68
N GLU A 118 -17.38 -14.54 -5.58
CA GLU A 118 -17.83 -15.33 -6.73
C GLU A 118 -18.44 -14.43 -7.80
N GLN A 119 -19.30 -13.47 -7.45
CA GLN A 119 -19.88 -12.53 -8.41
C GLN A 119 -18.84 -11.77 -9.23
N VAL A 120 -17.70 -11.39 -8.63
CA VAL A 120 -16.58 -10.78 -9.38
C VAL A 120 -15.97 -11.77 -10.38
N ARG A 121 -15.73 -13.01 -9.95
CA ARG A 121 -15.20 -14.07 -10.83
C ARG A 121 -16.18 -14.38 -11.97
N ASP A 122 -17.45 -14.51 -11.64
CA ASP A 122 -18.53 -14.81 -12.56
C ASP A 122 -18.73 -13.69 -13.57
N ALA A 123 -18.65 -12.42 -13.17
CA ALA A 123 -18.78 -11.29 -14.09
C ALA A 123 -17.68 -11.31 -15.17
N MET A 124 -16.41 -11.45 -14.76
CA MET A 124 -15.28 -11.55 -15.69
C MET A 124 -15.38 -12.83 -16.55
N GLY A 125 -15.68 -13.96 -15.91
CA GLY A 125 -15.83 -15.25 -16.60
C GLY A 125 -16.98 -15.29 -17.61
N ASP A 126 -18.08 -14.59 -17.32
CA ASP A 126 -19.23 -14.47 -18.23
C ASP A 126 -18.90 -13.62 -19.45
N PHE A 127 -18.13 -12.54 -19.26
CA PHE A 127 -17.66 -11.76 -20.39
C PHE A 127 -16.65 -12.55 -21.24
N ARG A 128 -15.69 -13.22 -20.60
CA ARG A 128 -14.71 -14.08 -21.29
C ARG A 128 -15.39 -15.17 -22.11
N ARG A 129 -16.39 -15.86 -21.54
CA ARG A 129 -17.17 -16.88 -22.27
C ARG A 129 -17.89 -16.28 -23.48
N THR A 130 -18.45 -15.08 -23.35
CA THR A 130 -19.12 -14.40 -24.46
C THR A 130 -18.15 -14.17 -25.63
N ILE A 131 -16.93 -13.70 -25.38
CA ILE A 131 -15.91 -13.55 -26.44
C ILE A 131 -15.54 -14.89 -27.09
N ILE A 132 -15.36 -15.94 -26.28
CA ILE A 132 -15.02 -17.28 -26.77
C ILE A 132 -16.14 -17.83 -27.67
N GLU A 133 -17.40 -17.68 -27.28
CA GLU A 133 -18.56 -18.10 -28.06
C GLU A 133 -18.62 -17.34 -29.40
N LEU A 134 -18.41 -16.02 -29.37
CA LEU A 134 -18.36 -15.21 -30.60
C LEU A 134 -17.23 -15.61 -31.54
N LEU A 135 -16.06 -15.99 -31.01
CA LEU A 135 -14.94 -16.49 -31.81
C LEU A 135 -15.24 -17.85 -32.47
N GLN A 136 -16.05 -18.69 -31.83
CA GLN A 136 -16.45 -19.98 -32.38
C GLN A 136 -17.51 -19.84 -33.49
N ASP A 137 -18.41 -18.87 -33.33
CA ASP A 137 -19.54 -18.69 -34.24
C ASP A 137 -19.21 -17.82 -35.47
N ASN A 138 -18.24 -16.90 -35.35
CA ASN A 138 -17.87 -16.00 -36.45
C ASN A 138 -16.86 -16.65 -37.42
N LYS A 139 -17.20 -16.60 -38.71
CA LYS A 139 -16.35 -17.08 -39.83
C LYS A 139 -15.84 -15.95 -40.72
N ASP A 140 -16.16 -14.70 -40.37
CA ASP A 140 -15.63 -13.53 -41.05
C ASP A 140 -14.24 -13.24 -40.49
N ASN A 141 -13.22 -13.30 -41.37
CA ASN A 141 -11.83 -13.12 -40.97
C ASN A 141 -11.55 -11.76 -40.33
N THR A 142 -12.27 -10.70 -40.70
CA THR A 142 -12.03 -9.37 -40.13
C THR A 142 -12.57 -9.30 -38.70
N ILE A 143 -13.79 -9.80 -38.47
CA ILE A 143 -14.40 -9.85 -37.14
C ILE A 143 -13.62 -10.81 -36.22
N GLU A 144 -13.17 -11.95 -36.76
CA GLU A 144 -12.37 -12.91 -35.99
C GLU A 144 -11.06 -12.29 -35.47
N ILE A 145 -10.37 -11.47 -36.28
CA ILE A 145 -9.16 -10.76 -35.84
C ILE A 145 -9.49 -9.77 -34.72
N GLN A 146 -10.54 -8.97 -34.87
CA GLN A 146 -10.96 -8.00 -33.84
C GLN A 146 -11.33 -8.69 -32.53
N LEU A 147 -12.04 -9.81 -32.58
CA LEU A 147 -12.40 -10.59 -31.39
C LEU A 147 -11.18 -11.20 -30.69
N LYS A 148 -10.14 -11.61 -31.44
CA LYS A 148 -8.88 -12.08 -30.85
C LYS A 148 -8.11 -10.95 -30.16
N GLU A 149 -8.06 -9.77 -30.79
CA GLU A 149 -7.46 -8.58 -30.16
C GLU A 149 -8.22 -8.21 -28.88
N MET A 150 -9.55 -8.23 -28.92
CA MET A 150 -10.40 -7.99 -27.75
C MET A 150 -10.20 -9.04 -26.65
N GLN A 151 -9.97 -10.31 -27.01
CA GLN A 151 -9.65 -11.35 -26.05
C GLN A 151 -8.34 -11.07 -25.29
N GLU A 152 -7.30 -10.59 -25.97
CA GLU A 152 -6.04 -10.21 -25.34
C GLU A 152 -6.20 -8.97 -24.44
N LEU A 153 -6.96 -7.97 -24.90
CA LEU A 153 -7.28 -6.80 -24.07
C LEU A 153 -8.08 -7.18 -22.83
N LEU A 154 -9.06 -8.08 -22.97
CA LEU A 154 -9.82 -8.61 -21.85
C LEU A 154 -8.91 -9.30 -20.82
N TYR A 155 -7.95 -10.11 -21.28
CA TYR A 155 -6.99 -10.74 -20.38
C TYR A 155 -6.14 -9.71 -19.61
N VAL A 156 -5.70 -8.64 -20.26
CA VAL A 156 -4.96 -7.56 -19.59
C VAL A 156 -5.85 -6.86 -18.55
N ALA A 157 -7.09 -6.52 -18.91
CA ALA A 157 -8.05 -5.88 -18.02
C ALA A 157 -8.37 -6.75 -16.78
N GLU A 158 -8.55 -8.05 -16.96
CA GLU A 158 -8.76 -9.01 -15.86
C GLU A 158 -7.58 -9.01 -14.89
N ASN A 159 -6.34 -8.97 -15.40
CA ASN A 159 -5.15 -8.92 -14.56
C ASN A 159 -5.06 -7.63 -13.75
N LYS A 160 -5.42 -6.47 -14.33
CA LYS A 160 -5.51 -5.20 -13.58
C LYS A 160 -6.48 -5.31 -12.39
N ILE A 161 -7.64 -5.94 -12.59
CA ILE A 161 -8.65 -6.16 -11.54
C ILE A 161 -8.14 -7.14 -10.46
N ILE A 162 -7.47 -8.21 -10.88
CA ILE A 162 -6.85 -9.17 -9.95
C ILE A 162 -5.77 -8.49 -9.11
N ASP A 163 -4.94 -7.65 -9.72
CA ASP A 163 -3.89 -6.92 -9.01
C ASP A 163 -4.44 -5.86 -8.07
N MET A 164 -5.55 -5.20 -8.43
CA MET A 164 -6.31 -4.36 -7.51
C MET A 164 -6.77 -5.14 -6.27
N LYS A 165 -7.35 -6.33 -6.46
CA LYS A 165 -7.77 -7.19 -5.34
C LYS A 165 -6.58 -7.57 -4.44
N ARG A 166 -5.46 -7.99 -5.04
CA ARG A 166 -4.22 -8.31 -4.31
C ARG A 166 -3.68 -7.10 -3.55
N HIS A 167 -3.73 -5.92 -4.15
CA HIS A 167 -3.30 -4.68 -3.50
C HIS A 167 -4.13 -4.38 -2.25
N ILE A 168 -5.46 -4.51 -2.31
CA ILE A 168 -6.34 -4.33 -1.15
C ILE A 168 -5.96 -5.27 0.00
N ILE A 169 -5.65 -6.53 -0.31
CA ILE A 169 -5.21 -7.52 0.69
C ILE A 169 -3.88 -7.12 1.33
N ARG A 170 -2.89 -6.72 0.51
CA ARG A 170 -1.57 -6.26 1.00
C ARG A 170 -1.69 -5.01 1.87
N ALA A 171 -2.56 -4.07 1.48
CA ALA A 171 -2.82 -2.85 2.22
C ALA A 171 -3.41 -3.15 3.61
N GLU A 172 -4.38 -4.07 3.69
CA GLU A 172 -5.00 -4.43 4.96
C GLU A 172 -4.06 -5.22 5.87
N PHE A 173 -3.24 -6.13 5.31
CA PHE A 173 -2.17 -6.78 6.06
C PHE A 173 -1.19 -5.76 6.66
N SER A 174 -0.72 -4.81 5.85
CA SER A 174 0.21 -3.77 6.29
C SER A 174 -0.40 -2.88 7.38
N ASN A 175 -1.69 -2.55 7.25
CA ASN A 175 -2.44 -1.81 8.26
C ASN A 175 -2.56 -2.60 9.58
N ASN A 176 -2.84 -3.91 9.49
CA ASN A 176 -2.91 -4.79 10.66
C ASN A 176 -1.57 -4.85 11.42
N GLN A 177 -0.46 -5.03 10.69
CA GLN A 177 0.88 -5.03 11.28
C GLN A 177 1.22 -3.69 11.93
N ARG A 178 0.85 -2.57 11.31
CA ARG A 178 1.00 -1.22 11.91
C ARG A 178 0.25 -1.12 13.24
N VAL A 179 -1.01 -1.56 13.29
CA VAL A 179 -1.82 -1.52 14.52
C VAL A 179 -1.19 -2.38 15.61
N GLU A 180 -0.70 -3.57 15.27
CA GLU A 180 -0.02 -4.47 16.20
C GLU A 180 1.22 -3.80 16.81
N ILE A 181 2.09 -3.23 15.97
CA ILE A 181 3.30 -2.51 16.41
C ILE A 181 2.92 -1.36 17.35
N LEU A 182 1.94 -0.53 16.98
CA LEU A 182 1.50 0.58 17.81
C LEU A 182 0.95 0.10 19.16
N SER A 183 0.22 -1.02 19.17
CA SER A 183 -0.29 -1.60 20.41
C SER A 183 0.83 -2.12 21.33
N ASN A 184 1.87 -2.70 20.75
CA ASN A 184 3.02 -3.22 21.50
C ASN A 184 3.89 -2.08 22.03
N LEU A 185 4.05 -1.00 21.27
CA LEU A 185 4.70 0.22 21.74
C LEU A 185 3.91 0.84 22.90
N ALA A 186 2.58 0.92 22.79
CA ALA A 186 1.73 1.42 23.87
C ALA A 186 1.81 0.55 25.14
N LYS A 187 2.00 -0.77 25.02
CA LYS A 187 2.23 -1.67 26.17
C LYS A 187 3.63 -1.53 26.78
N GLY A 188 4.64 -1.27 25.93
CA GLY A 188 6.02 -1.01 26.37
C GLY A 188 6.17 0.32 27.10
N ILE A 189 5.33 1.31 26.75
CA ILE A 189 5.07 2.49 27.58
C ILE A 189 4.08 2.04 28.66
N GLY A 190 4.57 1.30 29.67
CA GLY A 190 3.71 0.62 30.64
C GLY A 190 2.54 1.46 31.15
N GLU A 191 1.44 0.79 31.52
CA GLU A 191 0.19 1.34 32.10
C GLU A 191 0.36 2.22 33.37
N GLY A 192 1.58 2.66 33.67
CA GLY A 192 1.98 3.53 34.77
C GLY A 192 2.68 4.83 34.36
N ILE A 193 2.85 5.19 33.09
CA ILE A 193 3.16 6.59 32.76
C ILE A 193 1.85 7.38 32.70
N VAL A 194 1.23 7.52 33.88
CA VAL A 194 0.53 8.76 34.17
C VAL A 194 1.63 9.80 34.11
N PHE A 195 1.73 10.55 33.00
CA PHE A 195 2.30 11.88 33.13
C PHE A 195 1.41 12.54 34.18
N PRO A 196 1.91 12.86 35.40
CA PRO A 196 1.16 13.78 36.19
C PRO A 196 0.92 14.96 35.27
N SER A 197 -0.34 15.32 35.03
CA SER A 197 -0.64 16.65 34.56
C SER A 197 -0.27 17.58 35.72
N SER A 198 1.03 17.70 35.99
CA SER A 198 1.57 18.84 36.70
C SER A 198 1.37 19.96 35.70
N THR A 199 0.27 20.68 35.86
CA THR A 199 0.17 22.01 35.31
C THR A 199 1.45 22.73 35.74
N PHE A 200 2.34 22.99 34.80
CA PHE A 200 3.50 23.82 35.04
C PHE A 200 2.95 25.18 35.46
N GLN A 201 2.99 25.49 36.76
CA GLN A 201 2.68 26.83 37.25
C GLN A 201 3.87 27.73 36.94
N GLY A 202 4.07 28.02 35.66
CA GLY A 202 4.77 29.20 35.18
C GLY A 202 3.76 30.30 34.91
N LYS A 203 4.20 31.56 34.92
CA LYS A 203 3.35 32.69 34.50
C LYS A 203 2.75 32.37 33.13
N GLU A 204 1.44 32.56 33.00
CA GLU A 204 0.67 32.23 31.81
C GLU A 204 1.35 32.79 30.54
N ASN A 205 1.54 31.94 29.53
CA ASN A 205 1.90 32.30 28.15
C ASN A 205 3.22 33.07 27.94
N SER A 206 4.33 32.66 28.54
CA SER A 206 5.60 33.35 28.29
C SER A 206 6.76 32.52 27.73
N ALA A 207 6.75 31.19 27.76
CA ALA A 207 7.85 30.37 27.24
C ALA A 207 7.79 30.23 25.71
N TRP A 208 8.87 30.57 25.01
CA TRP A 208 8.99 30.46 23.54
C TRP A 208 9.91 29.32 23.09
N LEU A 209 10.77 28.83 23.98
CA LEU A 209 11.68 27.73 23.69
C LEU A 209 11.85 26.83 24.91
N HIS A 210 11.82 25.53 24.66
CA HIS A 210 12.17 24.49 25.61
C HIS A 210 13.33 23.67 25.03
N VAL A 211 14.41 23.54 25.80
CA VAL A 211 15.59 22.75 25.41
C VAL A 211 15.73 21.61 26.41
N PHE A 212 15.75 20.38 25.91
CA PHE A 212 16.09 19.21 26.72
C PHE A 212 17.60 18.98 26.66
N ASN A 213 18.24 18.82 27.82
CA ASN A 213 19.68 18.62 27.88
C ASN A 213 20.04 17.17 27.56
N GLU A 214 21.30 16.94 27.16
CA GLU A 214 21.80 15.61 26.76
C GLU A 214 21.70 14.54 27.86
N ASP A 215 21.55 14.97 29.11
CA ASP A 215 21.37 14.08 30.26
C ASP A 215 19.98 13.43 30.33
N GLY A 216 19.00 13.93 29.56
CA GLY A 216 17.61 13.46 29.56
C GLY A 216 16.87 13.64 30.90
N ALA A 217 17.49 14.33 31.86
CA ALA A 217 16.99 14.55 33.21
C ALA A 217 16.74 16.03 33.50
N THR A 218 17.24 16.92 32.66
CA THR A 218 17.08 18.36 32.82
C THR A 218 16.58 19.03 31.54
N ALA A 219 15.89 20.16 31.72
CA ALA A 219 15.40 20.98 30.62
C ALA A 219 15.39 22.45 31.00
N ASP A 220 15.59 23.32 30.02
CA ASP A 220 15.56 24.77 30.19
C ASP A 220 14.37 25.33 29.42
N SER A 221 13.63 26.26 30.04
CA SER A 221 12.57 27.00 29.37
C SER A 221 12.90 28.48 29.33
N TYR A 222 12.89 29.06 28.14
CA TYR A 222 13.18 30.47 27.89
C TYR A 222 11.89 31.23 27.64
N ALA A 223 11.71 32.34 28.34
CA ALA A 223 10.53 33.18 28.23
C ALA A 223 10.79 34.55 27.59
N TYR A 224 9.73 35.16 27.05
CA TYR A 224 9.77 36.48 26.39
C TYR A 224 10.12 37.63 27.35
N ASP A 225 10.04 37.42 28.66
CA ASP A 225 10.44 38.38 29.70
C ASP A 225 11.91 38.22 30.14
N ASN A 226 12.73 37.53 29.33
CA ASN A 226 14.13 37.19 29.60
C ASN A 226 14.33 36.34 30.87
N THR A 227 13.31 35.64 31.33
CA THR A 227 13.48 34.62 32.38
C THR A 227 13.85 33.28 31.77
N VAL A 228 14.78 32.58 32.43
CA VAL A 228 15.14 31.20 32.13
C VAL A 228 14.81 30.36 33.36
N ASN A 229 13.94 29.37 33.19
CA ASN A 229 13.66 28.39 34.23
C ASN A 229 14.40 27.10 33.92
N PHE A 230 15.13 26.61 34.91
CA PHE A 230 15.84 25.34 34.88
C PHE A 230 14.98 24.27 35.55
N TRP A 231 14.72 23.19 34.83
CA TRP A 231 13.91 22.07 35.28
C TRP A 231 14.81 20.87 35.50
N VAL A 232 14.72 20.28 36.68
CA VAL A 232 15.37 19.02 37.01
C VAL A 232 14.29 18.02 37.34
N TRP A 233 14.26 16.91 36.61
CA TRP A 233 13.42 15.78 36.98
C TRP A 233 14.12 14.99 38.07
N SER A 234 13.87 15.33 39.34
CA SER A 234 14.24 14.42 40.42
C SER A 234 13.24 13.27 40.45
N SER A 235 13.77 12.04 40.53
CA SER A 235 12.98 10.96 41.09
C SER A 235 12.73 11.32 42.56
N TYR A 236 11.57 11.94 42.80
CA TYR A 236 11.02 12.39 44.08
C TYR A 236 11.64 13.65 44.74
N MET A 237 10.75 14.65 44.91
CA MET A 237 10.74 15.76 45.89
C MET A 237 11.90 16.78 45.86
N GLU A 238 11.65 17.99 45.34
CA GLU A 238 11.78 19.30 46.04
C GLU A 238 11.62 20.47 45.03
N GLY A 239 11.06 21.60 45.50
CA GLY A 239 10.49 22.68 44.68
C GLY A 239 11.48 23.61 43.94
N PRO A 240 10.98 24.64 43.24
CA PRO A 240 11.79 25.48 42.36
C PRO A 240 12.81 26.33 43.13
N ILE A 241 14.05 26.31 42.65
CA ILE A 241 15.13 27.17 43.14
C ILE A 241 15.15 28.43 42.26
N ASN A 242 14.61 29.54 42.77
CA ASN A 242 14.76 30.84 42.13
C ASN A 242 16.21 31.34 42.32
N LYS A 243 16.95 31.47 41.22
CA LYS A 243 18.17 32.29 41.18
C LYS A 243 17.91 33.52 40.32
N GLU A 244 18.24 34.70 40.85
CA GLU A 244 18.12 35.98 40.14
C GLU A 244 19.07 36.04 38.92
N PRO A 245 18.70 36.74 37.83
CA PRO A 245 19.49 36.77 36.60
C PRO A 245 20.62 37.79 36.68
N LEU A 246 21.82 37.38 36.26
CA LEU A 246 22.91 38.29 35.89
C LEU A 246 22.75 38.72 34.41
N PRO A 247 23.16 39.95 34.05
CA PRO A 247 22.93 40.49 32.70
C PRO A 247 23.84 39.85 31.64
N PRO A 248 23.45 39.87 30.35
CA PRO A 248 24.22 39.24 29.28
C PRO A 248 25.37 40.14 28.80
N GLU A 249 26.56 39.54 28.65
CA GLU A 249 27.64 40.10 27.82
C GLU A 249 27.49 39.61 26.37
N ASN A 250 27.85 40.49 25.44
CA ASN A 250 27.55 40.49 23.99
C ASN A 250 28.20 39.34 23.18
N PRO A 251 27.70 39.02 21.96
CA PRO A 251 28.21 37.94 21.12
C PRO A 251 29.27 38.43 20.11
N GLU A 252 30.34 37.66 19.90
CA GLU A 252 31.31 37.88 18.81
C GLU A 252 31.20 36.78 17.72
N GLU A 253 30.88 37.26 16.52
CA GLU A 253 31.30 36.87 15.17
C GLU A 253 31.75 35.44 14.84
N TYR A 254 31.02 34.82 13.92
CA TYR A 254 31.42 33.64 13.15
C TYR A 254 31.90 34.10 11.76
N GLN A 255 33.14 33.80 11.39
CA GLN A 255 33.70 34.02 10.05
C GLN A 255 33.75 32.69 9.28
N ASP A 256 33.20 32.72 8.07
CA ASP A 256 33.27 31.69 7.04
C ASP A 256 34.67 31.63 6.39
N PRO A 257 35.04 30.49 5.78
CA PRO A 257 35.84 30.57 4.58
C PRO A 257 35.35 29.68 3.42
N GLU A 258 35.41 30.30 2.24
CA GLU A 258 35.15 29.81 0.89
C GLU A 258 36.17 28.78 0.34
N THR A 259 35.80 28.24 -0.83
CA THR A 259 36.61 27.65 -1.94
C THR A 259 36.87 26.13 -1.83
N ASP A 260 36.90 25.31 -2.89
CA ASP A 260 37.06 25.53 -4.33
C ASP A 260 36.58 24.27 -5.13
N THR A 261 36.49 24.48 -6.44
CA THR A 261 36.07 23.71 -7.63
C THR A 261 36.66 22.30 -7.89
N THR A 262 35.97 21.48 -8.70
CA THR A 262 36.38 21.03 -10.07
C THR A 262 35.54 19.85 -10.60
N ASP A 263 35.35 19.89 -11.92
CA ASP A 263 34.51 19.06 -12.80
C ASP A 263 35.03 17.63 -13.05
N ALA A 264 34.14 16.71 -13.50
CA ALA A 264 34.41 15.81 -14.63
C ALA A 264 33.16 14.98 -15.01
N ASP A 265 32.76 15.11 -16.27
CA ASP A 265 31.81 14.27 -16.99
C ASP A 265 32.29 12.80 -17.07
N ASP A 266 31.36 11.85 -16.96
CA ASP A 266 31.35 10.72 -17.92
C ASP A 266 29.99 10.03 -17.97
N ASN A 267 29.47 9.96 -19.20
CA ASN A 267 28.17 9.46 -19.58
C ASN A 267 28.42 8.13 -20.31
N SER A 268 27.97 6.99 -19.76
CA SER A 268 27.85 5.76 -20.54
C SER A 268 26.60 4.97 -20.16
N ILE A 269 25.78 4.78 -21.18
CA ILE A 269 24.56 3.99 -21.26
C ILE A 269 24.99 2.53 -21.54
N TYR A 270 24.37 1.56 -20.88
CA TYR A 270 24.39 0.16 -21.32
C TYR A 270 22.97 -0.27 -21.64
N GLU A 271 22.79 -0.69 -22.90
CA GLU A 271 21.57 -1.26 -23.49
C GLU A 271 21.44 -2.75 -23.17
N ASP A 272 20.18 -3.19 -23.17
CA ASP A 272 19.66 -4.55 -23.01
C ASP A 272 20.20 -5.55 -24.05
N ASP A 273 20.36 -6.80 -23.61
CA ASP A 273 20.36 -7.97 -24.50
C ASP A 273 19.06 -8.77 -24.32
N ASN A 274 18.31 -8.81 -25.43
CA ASN A 274 17.12 -9.61 -25.71
C ASN A 274 17.39 -11.13 -25.62
N GLU A 275 16.52 -11.87 -24.92
CA GLU A 275 16.23 -13.27 -25.25
C GLU A 275 14.73 -13.42 -25.57
N SER A 276 14.47 -13.89 -26.79
CA SER A 276 13.16 -14.05 -27.41
C SER A 276 12.31 -15.14 -26.72
N TYR A 277 11.10 -14.79 -26.31
CA TYR A 277 10.11 -15.68 -25.72
C TYR A 277 9.37 -16.49 -26.81
N ASN A 278 9.39 -17.82 -26.70
CA ASN A 278 8.74 -18.73 -27.62
C ASN A 278 7.33 -19.10 -27.11
N PHE A 279 6.31 -18.68 -27.85
CA PHE A 279 4.89 -18.67 -27.46
C PHE A 279 4.23 -20.06 -27.46
N ASP A 280 4.72 -21.01 -28.25
CA ASP A 280 4.07 -22.32 -28.41
C ASP A 280 4.23 -23.24 -27.18
N GLU A 281 5.28 -23.04 -26.37
CA GLU A 281 5.55 -23.86 -25.18
C GLU A 281 4.71 -23.42 -23.94
N HIS A 282 4.04 -22.27 -24.02
CA HIS A 282 3.20 -21.76 -22.91
C HIS A 282 1.75 -22.26 -23.00
N MET A 283 1.24 -22.53 -24.20
CA MET A 283 -0.12 -23.05 -24.43
C MET A 283 -0.33 -24.48 -23.89
N GLU A 284 0.70 -25.34 -23.85
CA GLU A 284 0.59 -26.68 -23.26
C GLU A 284 0.54 -26.67 -21.72
N ARG A 285 0.96 -25.57 -21.05
CA ARG A 285 0.84 -25.43 -19.58
C ARG A 285 -0.55 -24.97 -19.13
N VAL A 286 -1.24 -24.16 -19.93
CA VAL A 286 -2.55 -23.58 -19.56
C VAL A 286 -3.68 -24.61 -19.58
N THR A 287 -3.50 -25.77 -20.22
CA THR A 287 -4.50 -26.87 -20.18
C THR A 287 -4.38 -27.79 -18.97
N ASN A 288 -3.33 -27.68 -18.16
CA ASN A 288 -3.10 -28.54 -16.98
C ASN A 288 -3.15 -27.81 -15.63
N ASP A 289 -3.27 -26.49 -15.58
CA ASP A 289 -3.37 -25.72 -14.34
C ASP A 289 -4.81 -25.64 -13.78
N ASN A 290 -5.48 -26.80 -13.68
CA ASN A 290 -6.69 -26.94 -12.86
C ASN A 290 -6.39 -26.98 -11.35
N ASP A 291 -5.12 -26.95 -10.93
CA ASP A 291 -4.71 -27.13 -9.53
C ASP A 291 -4.33 -25.82 -8.82
N LEU A 292 -4.55 -24.65 -9.42
CA LEU A 292 -4.43 -23.35 -8.74
C LEU A 292 -5.78 -22.84 -8.18
N PHE A 293 -6.82 -23.65 -8.27
CA PHE A 293 -8.17 -23.37 -7.75
C PHE A 293 -8.69 -24.47 -6.81
N GLU A 294 -7.82 -25.01 -5.95
CA GLU A 294 -8.22 -25.80 -4.78
C GLU A 294 -7.89 -25.16 -3.43
#